data_AF-A0A849WVZ3-F1
#
_entry.id   AF-A0A849WVZ3-F1
#
_cell.length_a   1.000
_cell.length_b   1.000
_cell.length_c   1.000
_cell.angle_alpha   90.00
_cell.angle_beta   90.00
_cell.angle_gamma   90.00
#
_symmetry.space_group_name_H-M   'P 1'
#
loop_
_entity.id
_entity.type
_entity.pdbx_description
1 polymer ?
#
loop_
_entity_poly.entity_id
_entity_poly.type
_entity_poly.pdbx_seq_one_letter_code
_entity_poly.pdbx_strand_id
1 'polypeptide(L)'
;MNFSSLIGIFLAVGVMVGTIMMSTKNSKVFLDSHAFMIVIGGTLAASLLSFSGKKIWQLTKVFFRKVLGKNNELYLAIGEIVDLAKGYRDNDNYLRDKMKSLKTPFLADA
;
A
#
# COMPACT_ATOMS: atom_id res chain seq x y z
N MET A 1 6.35 8.82 2.90
CA MET A 1 5.78 7.66 3.59
C MET A 1 4.48 8.12 4.19
N ASN A 2 3.45 7.29 4.19
CA ASN A 2 2.19 7.63 4.82
C ASN A 2 2.36 7.50 6.35
N PHE A 3 2.92 8.53 6.98
CA PHE A 3 3.25 8.55 8.40
C PHE A 3 2.02 8.25 9.27
N SER A 4 0.85 8.68 8.80
CA SER A 4 -0.44 8.36 9.41
C SER A 4 -0.75 6.86 9.43
N SER A 5 -0.46 6.12 8.35
CA SER A 5 -0.68 4.67 8.30
C SER A 5 0.25 3.93 9.24
N LEU A 6 1.52 4.35 9.32
CA LEU A 6 2.49 3.75 10.24
C LEU A 6 2.09 3.97 11.70
N ILE A 7 1.76 5.20 12.08
CA ILE A 7 1.27 5.52 13.43
C ILE A 7 -0.01 4.75 13.74
N GLY A 8 -0.95 4.68 12.79
CA GLY A 8 -2.21 3.95 12.98
C GLY A 8 -2.00 2.49 13.31
N ILE A 9 -1.05 1.82 12.63
CA ILE A 9 -0.69 0.43 12.92
C ILE A 9 -0.09 0.31 14.32
N PHE A 10 0.85 1.19 14.70
CA PHE A 10 1.45 1.17 16.04
C PHE A 10 0.42 1.41 17.14
N LEU A 11 -0.51 2.35 16.95
CA LEU A 11 -1.59 2.61 17.90
C LEU A 11 -2.54 1.42 18.00
N ALA A 12 -2.92 0.79 16.89
CA ALA A 12 -3.79 -0.38 16.90
C ALA A 12 -3.15 -1.54 17.69
N VAL A 13 -1.87 -1.84 17.42
CA VAL A 13 -1.12 -2.87 18.15
C VAL A 13 -0.94 -2.47 19.62
N GLY A 14 -0.64 -1.20 19.90
CA GLY A 14 -0.46 -0.69 21.25
C GLY A 14 -1.72 -0.80 22.10
N VAL A 15 -2.88 -0.44 21.55
CA VAL A 15 -4.18 -0.59 22.22
C VAL A 15 -4.49 -2.07 22.45
N MET A 16 -4.25 -2.94 21.46
CA MET A 16 -4.45 -4.38 21.59
C MET A 16 -3.57 -4.98 22.71
N VAL A 17 -2.27 -4.70 22.70
CA VAL A 17 -1.35 -5.23 23.72
C VAL A 17 -1.64 -4.64 25.09
N GLY A 18 -1.88 -3.33 25.18
CA GLY A 18 -2.20 -2.64 26.43
C GLY A 18 -3.46 -3.18 27.09
N THR A 19 -4.52 -3.42 26.31
CA THR A 19 -5.77 -4.02 26.82
C THR A 19 -5.56 -5.46 27.29
N ILE A 20 -4.83 -6.29 26.54
CA ILE A 20 -4.50 -7.68 26.94
C ILE A 20 -3.73 -7.72 28.27
N MET A 21 -2.73 -6.84 28.44
CA MET A 21 -1.93 -6.79 29.68
C MET A 21 -2.74 -6.30 30.88
N MET A 22 -3.68 -5.38 30.67
CA MET A 22 -4.50 -4.83 31.75
C MET A 22 -5.66 -5.76 32.14
N SER A 23 -6.22 -6.51 31.19
CA SER A 23 -7.38 -7.37 31.43
C SER A 23 -7.07 -8.68 32.14
N THR A 24 -5.84 -9.18 32.12
CA THR A 24 -5.54 -10.51 32.68
C THR A 24 -4.07 -10.66 33.08
N LYS A 25 -3.84 -11.32 34.23
CA LYS A 25 -2.48 -11.62 34.74
C LYS A 25 -1.70 -12.61 33.86
N ASN A 26 -2.39 -13.47 33.13
CA ASN A 26 -1.80 -14.47 32.25
C ASN A 26 -2.05 -14.13 30.78
N SER A 27 -1.30 -13.16 30.24
CA SER A 27 -1.45 -12.72 28.84
C SER A 27 -1.15 -13.82 27.81
N LYS A 28 -0.50 -14.92 28.21
CA LYS A 28 -0.21 -16.07 27.33
C LYS A 28 -1.45 -16.83 26.88
N VAL A 29 -2.58 -16.65 27.56
CA VAL A 29 -3.87 -17.26 27.17
C VAL A 29 -4.31 -16.81 25.78
N PHE A 30 -3.89 -15.62 25.34
CA PHE A 30 -4.23 -15.09 24.02
C PHE A 30 -3.30 -15.58 22.90
N LEU A 31 -2.19 -16.24 23.23
CA LEU A 31 -1.21 -16.78 22.26
C LEU A 31 -1.36 -18.30 22.15
N ASP A 32 -2.45 -18.73 21.52
CA ASP A 32 -2.71 -20.13 21.22
C ASP A 32 -2.28 -20.50 19.79
N SER A 33 -1.41 -21.51 19.67
CA SER A 33 -0.86 -21.94 18.38
C SER A 33 -1.91 -22.55 17.46
N HIS A 34 -2.95 -23.21 17.99
CA HIS A 34 -4.01 -23.81 17.19
C HIS A 34 -4.94 -22.72 16.65
N ALA A 35 -5.34 -21.77 17.50
CA ALA A 35 -6.14 -20.62 17.11
C ALA A 35 -5.44 -19.81 16.00
N PHE A 36 -4.12 -19.58 16.13
CA PHE A 36 -3.34 -18.91 15.09
C PHE A 36 -3.38 -19.67 13.75
N MET A 37 -3.17 -20.99 13.77
CA MET A 37 -3.18 -21.82 12.56
C MET A 37 -4.56 -21.83 11.89
N ILE A 38 -5.65 -21.87 12.66
CA ILE A 38 -7.00 -21.87 12.12
C ILE A 38 -7.32 -20.53 11.45
N VAL A 39 -7.01 -19.41 12.11
CA VAL A 39 -7.34 -18.08 11.57
C VAL A 39 -6.47 -17.75 10.36
N ILE A 40 -5.15 -17.89 10.47
CA ILE A 40 -4.23 -17.59 9.36
C ILE A 40 -4.38 -18.60 8.22
N GLY A 41 -4.37 -19.90 8.55
CA GLY A 41 -4.49 -20.97 7.56
C GLY A 41 -5.85 -20.95 6.87
N GLY A 42 -6.94 -20.75 7.62
CA GLY A 42 -8.30 -20.65 7.07
C GLY A 42 -8.45 -19.44 6.14
N THR A 43 -7.94 -18.28 6.54
CA THR A 43 -7.99 -17.06 5.72
C THR A 43 -7.15 -17.22 4.45
N LEU A 44 -5.95 -17.80 4.54
CA LEU A 44 -5.11 -18.07 3.38
C LEU A 44 -5.74 -19.10 2.44
N ALA A 45 -6.31 -20.18 2.97
CA ALA A 45 -6.99 -21.20 2.17
C ALA A 45 -8.21 -20.62 1.44
N ALA A 46 -9.07 -19.87 2.15
CA ALA A 46 -10.22 -19.18 1.55
C ALA A 46 -9.79 -18.17 0.47
N SER A 47 -8.68 -17.46 0.71
CA SER A 47 -8.11 -16.52 -0.26
C SER A 47 -7.59 -17.24 -1.51
N LEU A 48 -6.92 -18.39 -1.36
CA LEU A 48 -6.42 -19.19 -2.48
C LEU A 48 -7.53 -19.88 -3.28
N LEU A 49 -8.65 -20.23 -2.63
CA LEU A 49 -9.85 -20.71 -3.32
C LEU A 49 -10.47 -19.60 -4.19
N SER A 50 -10.41 -18.35 -3.72
CA SER A 50 -11.03 -17.21 -4.41
C SER A 50 -10.11 -16.53 -5.43
N PHE A 51 -8.79 -16.61 -5.25
CA PHE A 51 -7.81 -15.90 -6.05
C PHE A 51 -6.62 -16.79 -6.41
N SER A 52 -6.09 -16.63 -7.63
CA SER A 52 -4.86 -17.32 -8.02
C SER A 52 -3.68 -16.92 -7.13
N GLY A 53 -2.81 -17.86 -6.79
CA GLY A 53 -1.66 -17.61 -5.90
C GLY A 53 -0.76 -16.45 -6.38
N LYS A 54 -0.63 -16.26 -7.70
CA LYS A 54 0.08 -15.10 -8.28
C LYS A 54 -0.53 -13.77 -7.87
N LYS A 55 -1.86 -13.66 -7.81
CA LYS A 55 -2.55 -12.43 -7.39
C LYS A 55 -2.32 -12.15 -5.91
N ILE A 56 -2.33 -13.18 -5.06
CA ILE A 56 -2.05 -13.03 -3.63
C ILE A 56 -0.63 -12.47 -3.41
N TRP A 57 0.36 -12.99 -4.13
CA TRP A 57 1.73 -12.48 -4.05
C TRP A 57 1.84 -11.01 -4.50
N GLN A 58 1.17 -10.65 -5.59
CA GLN A 58 1.11 -9.26 -6.05
C GLN A 58 0.42 -8.33 -5.04
N LEU A 59 -0.67 -8.80 -4.42
CA LEU A 59 -1.40 -8.08 -3.37
C LEU A 59 -0.49 -7.72 -2.20
N THR A 60 0.36 -8.65 -1.75
CA THR A 60 1.33 -8.38 -0.69
C THR A 60 2.24 -7.20 -1.06
N LYS A 61 2.78 -7.18 -2.29
CA LYS A 61 3.61 -6.07 -2.78
C LYS A 61 2.85 -4.73 -2.83
N VAL A 62 1.61 -4.75 -3.30
CA VAL A 62 0.74 -3.56 -3.37
C VAL A 62 0.41 -3.04 -1.97
N PHE A 63 0.10 -3.94 -1.03
CA PHE A 63 -0.17 -3.59 0.37
C PHE A 63 1.01 -2.83 0.97
N PHE A 64 2.23 -3.38 0.90
CA PHE A 64 3.41 -2.70 1.43
C PHE A 64 3.67 -1.37 0.73
N ARG A 65 3.51 -1.31 -0.60
CA ARG A 65 3.67 -0.04 -1.34
C ARG A 65 2.64 1.01 -0.91
N LYS A 66 1.40 0.61 -0.60
CA LYS A 66 0.34 1.55 -0.18
C LYS A 66 0.47 1.98 1.27
N VAL A 67 0.83 1.06 2.16
CA VAL A 67 0.97 1.32 3.60
C VAL A 67 2.26 2.10 3.92
N LEU A 68 3.38 1.77 3.28
CA LEU A 68 4.68 2.41 3.53
C LEU A 68 5.06 3.48 2.50
N GLY A 69 4.41 3.52 1.34
CA GLY A 69 4.76 4.40 0.22
C GLY A 69 4.51 5.90 0.45
N LYS A 70 5.01 6.71 -0.48
CA LYS A 70 4.76 8.17 -0.55
C LYS A 70 3.47 8.44 -1.32
N ASN A 71 2.66 9.38 -0.84
CA ASN A 71 1.37 9.74 -1.45
C ASN A 71 1.46 11.01 -2.34
N ASN A 72 2.65 11.33 -2.85
CA ASN A 72 2.90 12.57 -3.59
C ASN A 72 2.59 12.47 -5.10
N GLU A 73 2.03 11.35 -5.57
CA GLU A 73 1.81 11.11 -7.00
C GLU A 73 0.81 12.11 -7.60
N LEU A 74 -0.15 12.63 -6.84
CA LEU A 74 -1.13 13.61 -7.34
C LEU A 74 -0.47 14.96 -7.69
N TYR A 75 0.32 15.54 -6.78
CA TYR A 75 0.98 16.82 -7.03
C TYR A 75 2.02 16.72 -8.16
N LEU A 76 2.73 15.60 -8.24
CA LEU A 76 3.66 15.32 -9.33
C LEU A 76 2.91 15.22 -10.67
N ALA A 77 1.80 14.48 -10.72
CA ALA A 77 0.98 14.34 -11.92
C ALA A 77 0.41 15.68 -12.38
N ILE A 78 -0.13 16.50 -11.48
CA ILE A 78 -0.63 17.85 -11.83
C ILE A 78 0.50 18.72 -12.39
N GLY A 79 1.67 18.72 -11.74
CA GLY A 79 2.84 19.46 -12.22
C GLY A 79 3.28 19.02 -13.62
N GLU A 80 3.36 17.71 -13.84
CA GLU A 80 3.70 17.13 -15.15
C GLU A 80 2.65 17.46 -16.22
N ILE A 81 1.36 17.39 -15.91
CA ILE A 81 0.27 17.74 -16.84
C ILE A 81 0.36 19.22 -17.24
N VAL A 82 0.56 20.13 -16.28
CA VAL A 82 0.67 21.58 -16.56
C VAL A 82 1.89 21.88 -17.42
N ASP A 83 3.01 21.22 -17.13
CA ASP A 83 4.27 21.38 -17.84
C ASP A 83 4.19 20.83 -19.28
N LEU A 84 3.57 19.67 -19.47
CA LEU A 84 3.26 19.11 -20.79
C LEU A 84 2.33 20.02 -21.59
N ALA A 85 1.27 20.55 -20.98
CA ALA A 85 0.32 21.45 -21.64
C ALA A 85 0.96 22.77 -22.08
N LYS A 86 1.88 23.33 -21.27
CA LYS A 86 2.65 24.52 -21.64
C LYS A 86 3.58 24.25 -22.81
N GLY A 87 4.38 23.18 -22.73
CA GLY A 87 5.34 22.87 -23.79
C GLY A 87 4.68 22.46 -25.10
N TYR A 88 3.51 21.82 -25.07
CA TYR A 88 2.73 21.51 -26.28
C TYR A 88 2.29 22.78 -27.03
N ARG A 89 1.95 23.85 -26.30
CA ARG A 89 1.54 25.11 -26.89
C ARG A 89 2.66 25.80 -27.67
N ASP A 90 3.90 25.59 -27.23
CA ASP A 90 5.09 26.19 -27.85
C ASP A 90 5.70 25.28 -28.93
N ASN A 91 5.58 23.96 -28.80
CA ASN A 91 6.09 22.96 -29.74
C ASN A 91 5.25 21.67 -29.71
N ASP A 92 4.64 21.33 -30.85
CA ASP A 92 3.80 20.14 -31.02
C ASP A 92 4.54 18.82 -30.71
N ASN A 93 5.87 18.77 -30.90
CA ASN A 93 6.68 17.57 -30.63
C ASN A 93 7.11 17.43 -29.16
N TYR A 94 6.91 18.45 -28.33
CA TYR A 94 7.39 18.48 -26.95
C TYR A 94 6.88 17.31 -26.10
N LEU A 95 5.65 16.88 -26.36
CA LEU A 95 5.03 15.75 -25.67
C LEU A 95 5.83 14.45 -25.88
N ARG A 96 6.24 14.18 -27.12
CA ARG A 96 6.98 12.96 -27.49
C ARG A 96 8.37 12.93 -26.87
N ASP A 97 9.03 14.08 -26.83
CA ASP A 97 10.38 14.21 -26.27
C ASP A 97 10.37 14.03 -24.75
N LYS A 98 9.33 14.55 -24.08
CA LYS A 98 9.25 14.52 -22.62
C LYS A 98 8.63 13.26 -22.05
N MET A 99 7.86 12.51 -22.84
CA MET A 99 7.16 11.28 -22.44
C MET A 99 8.07 10.26 -21.74
N LYS A 100 9.31 10.08 -22.23
CA LYS A 100 10.27 9.14 -21.64
C LYS A 100 10.86 9.58 -20.29
N SER A 101 10.67 10.84 -19.92
CA SER A 101 11.25 11.44 -18.71
C SER A 101 10.23 11.67 -17.58
N LEU A 102 8.95 11.37 -17.83
CA LEU A 102 7.89 11.52 -16.85
C LEU A 102 8.11 10.58 -15.67
N LYS A 103 7.95 11.12 -14.46
CA LYS A 103 8.08 10.35 -13.21
C LYS A 103 6.77 9.66 -12.86
N THR A 104 5.64 10.15 -13.37
CA THR A 104 4.33 9.54 -13.15
C THR A 104 4.15 8.36 -14.12
N PRO A 105 4.10 7.10 -13.64
CA PRO A 105 4.04 5.93 -14.52
C PRO A 105 2.80 5.92 -15.40
N PHE A 106 1.66 6.37 -14.87
CA PHE A 106 0.40 6.43 -15.60
C PHE A 106 0.43 7.40 -16.79
N LEU A 107 1.13 8.53 -16.68
CA LEU A 107 1.22 9.52 -17.76
C LEU A 107 2.24 9.10 -18.83
N ALA A 108 3.22 8.28 -18.48
CA ALA A 108 4.20 7.75 -19.43
C ALA A 108 3.63 6.65 -20.34
N ASP A 109 2.60 5.94 -19.87
CA ASP A 109 1.94 4.84 -20.59
C ASP A 109 0.75 5.31 -21.47
N ALA A 110 0.32 6.58 -21.35
CA ALA A 110 -0.85 7.16 -22.03
C ALA A 110 -0.50 7.77 -23.40
#